data_AF-A0A2M6R933-F1
#
_entry.id   AF-A0A2M6R933-F1
#
_cell.length_a   1.000
_cell.length_b   1.000
_cell.length_c   1.000
_cell.angle_alpha   90.00
_cell.angle_beta   90.00
_cell.angle_gamma   90.00
#
_symmetry.space_group_name_H-M   'P 1'
#
loop_
_entity.id
_entity.type
_entity.pdbx_description
1 polymer ?
#
loop_
_entity_poly.entity_id
_entity_poly.type
_entity_poly.pdbx_seq_one_letter_code
_entity_poly.pdbx_strand_id
1 'polypeptide(L)'
;MPKKQEAVAKSKRVKASESAGVITKETPQKVDGAVQTAQVVVAKKAEAPKQASTPAVVVLGSKQFVVKGGEELIVEKLSHKDGDIFVTEDILHGKKVTCTVAGPVAGPKIDILKFKNKTRYLRHMGHRQKYTKVIVTSIA
;
A
#
# COMPACT_ATOMS: atom_id res chain seq x y z
N MET A 1 15.29 48.60 -36.86
CA MET A 1 15.54 47.17 -36.57
C MET A 1 14.21 46.47 -36.33
N PRO A 2 13.82 45.49 -37.15
CA PRO A 2 12.50 44.86 -37.08
C PRO A 2 12.36 43.91 -35.89
N LYS A 3 11.22 44.01 -35.19
CA LYS A 3 10.82 43.15 -34.08
C LYS A 3 10.61 41.71 -34.57
N LYS A 4 11.37 40.76 -34.04
CA LYS A 4 11.16 39.32 -34.25
C LYS A 4 9.86 38.91 -33.53
N GLN A 5 8.79 38.72 -34.28
CA GLN A 5 7.58 38.07 -33.78
C GLN A 5 7.76 36.56 -34.00
N GLU A 6 7.86 35.79 -32.90
CA GLU A 6 7.76 34.34 -32.96
C GLU A 6 6.28 33.94 -32.93
N ALA A 7 5.80 33.40 -34.05
CA ALA A 7 4.50 32.77 -34.15
C ALA A 7 4.59 31.33 -33.63
N VAL A 8 4.03 31.07 -32.45
CA VAL A 8 3.83 29.71 -31.93
C VAL A 8 2.61 29.10 -32.63
N ALA A 9 2.86 28.19 -33.57
CA ALA A 9 1.82 27.46 -34.28
C ALA A 9 1.07 26.53 -33.32
N LYS A 10 -0.25 26.75 -33.20
CA LYS A 10 -1.20 25.81 -32.58
C LYS A 10 -1.30 24.56 -33.46
N SER A 11 -0.62 23.47 -33.09
CA SER A 11 -0.88 22.16 -33.68
C SER A 11 -2.12 21.53 -33.03
N LYS A 12 -3.20 21.57 -33.80
CA LYS A 12 -4.49 20.91 -33.57
C LYS A 12 -4.33 19.41 -33.80
N ARG A 13 -4.58 18.62 -32.75
CA ARG A 13 -5.20 17.28 -32.70
C ARG A 13 -5.24 16.46 -34.01
N VAL A 14 -4.61 15.28 -34.04
CA VAL A 14 -5.05 14.14 -34.87
C VAL A 14 -4.92 12.83 -34.08
N LYS A 15 -6.04 12.12 -34.02
CA LYS A 15 -6.20 10.74 -33.53
C LYS A 15 -6.09 9.85 -34.78
N ALA A 16 -5.13 8.94 -34.83
CA ALA A 16 -4.99 7.90 -35.85
C ALA A 16 -4.84 6.58 -35.09
N SER A 17 -5.90 5.77 -34.96
CA SER A 17 -6.53 4.89 -35.95
C SER A 17 -5.81 3.55 -36.06
N GLU A 18 -6.57 2.53 -35.67
CA GLU A 18 -6.43 1.10 -35.89
C GLU A 18 -5.75 0.74 -37.22
N SER A 19 -4.87 -0.25 -37.17
CA SER A 19 -4.51 -1.07 -38.33
C SER A 19 -4.88 -2.51 -38.06
N ALA A 20 -6.00 -2.93 -38.63
CA ALA A 20 -6.38 -4.32 -38.80
C ALA A 20 -5.43 -5.00 -39.80
N GLY A 21 -4.86 -6.13 -39.39
CA GLY A 21 -4.16 -7.08 -40.25
C GLY A 21 -4.98 -8.37 -40.36
N VAL A 22 -5.49 -8.61 -41.56
CA VAL A 22 -6.33 -9.72 -41.98
C VAL A 22 -5.49 -11.01 -42.07
N ILE A 23 -5.94 -12.09 -41.41
CA ILE A 23 -5.56 -13.47 -41.76
C ILE A 23 -6.80 -14.16 -42.31
N THR A 24 -6.61 -14.74 -43.49
CA THR A 24 -7.60 -15.34 -44.38
C THR A 24 -8.17 -16.67 -43.88
N LYS A 25 -9.47 -16.80 -44.16
CA LYS A 25 -10.35 -17.97 -44.23
C LYS A 25 -9.67 -19.33 -44.48
N GLU A 26 -10.00 -20.31 -43.64
CA GLU A 26 -10.32 -21.68 -44.07
C GLU A 26 -11.66 -22.11 -43.42
N THR A 27 -12.43 -22.87 -44.20
CA THR A 27 -13.87 -23.18 -44.10
C THR A 27 -14.12 -24.41 -43.19
N PRO A 28 -15.34 -24.62 -42.61
CA PRO A 28 -15.52 -25.42 -41.41
C PRO A 28 -15.79 -26.91 -41.71
N GLN A 29 -15.32 -27.79 -40.83
CA GLN A 29 -15.86 -29.15 -40.73
C GLN A 29 -16.60 -29.30 -39.40
N LYS A 30 -17.92 -29.51 -39.53
CA LYS A 30 -18.77 -29.99 -38.44
C LYS A 30 -18.74 -31.51 -38.50
N VAL A 31 -18.34 -32.15 -37.40
CA VAL A 31 -18.68 -33.56 -37.15
C VAL A 31 -19.06 -33.69 -35.69
N ASP A 32 -20.29 -34.12 -35.51
CA ASP A 32 -21.02 -34.27 -34.26
C ASP A 32 -20.40 -35.34 -33.36
N GLY A 33 -20.44 -35.13 -32.03
CA GLY A 33 -19.96 -36.14 -31.10
C GLY A 33 -19.86 -35.67 -29.65
N ALA A 34 -21.02 -35.58 -29.00
CA ALA A 34 -21.26 -36.00 -27.62
C ALA A 34 -20.24 -35.61 -26.51
N VAL A 35 -20.78 -34.87 -25.53
CA VAL A 35 -20.44 -34.92 -24.10
C VAL A 35 -19.14 -34.21 -23.71
N GLN A 36 -19.29 -32.97 -23.26
CA GLN A 36 -19.03 -32.62 -21.87
C GLN A 36 -19.65 -31.25 -21.55
N THR A 37 -20.62 -31.30 -20.64
CA THR A 37 -21.14 -30.16 -19.87
C THR A 37 -19.99 -29.26 -19.43
N ALA A 38 -19.95 -28.04 -19.98
CA ALA A 38 -19.15 -26.96 -19.41
C ALA A 38 -19.74 -26.64 -18.04
N GLN A 39 -19.15 -27.22 -16.99
CA GLN A 39 -19.27 -26.64 -15.67
C GLN A 39 -18.66 -25.24 -15.77
N VAL A 40 -19.51 -24.24 -15.67
CA VAL A 40 -19.12 -22.93 -15.16
C VAL A 40 -18.61 -23.18 -13.74
N VAL A 41 -17.31 -23.44 -13.62
CA VAL A 41 -16.60 -23.27 -12.36
C VAL A 41 -16.63 -21.78 -12.12
N VAL A 42 -17.68 -21.35 -11.41
CA VAL A 42 -17.69 -20.11 -10.65
C VAL A 42 -16.33 -20.07 -9.99
N ALA A 43 -15.48 -19.14 -10.46
CA ALA A 43 -14.24 -18.82 -9.82
C ALA A 43 -14.58 -18.59 -8.35
N LYS A 44 -14.19 -19.54 -7.50
CA LYS A 44 -14.22 -19.37 -6.06
C LYS A 44 -13.35 -18.15 -5.81
N LYS A 45 -14.01 -17.01 -5.65
CA LYS A 45 -13.46 -15.82 -5.02
C LYS A 45 -12.75 -16.32 -3.77
N ALA A 46 -11.43 -16.21 -3.76
CA ALA A 46 -10.59 -16.64 -2.66
C ALA A 46 -11.21 -16.11 -1.36
N GLU A 47 -11.65 -17.04 -0.51
CA GLU A 47 -12.23 -16.73 0.78
C GLU A 47 -11.13 -16.07 1.61
N ALA A 48 -11.32 -14.78 1.93
CA ALA A 48 -10.43 -14.04 2.81
C ALA A 48 -10.20 -14.84 4.10
N PRO A 49 -8.97 -14.94 4.63
CA PRO A 49 -8.72 -15.71 5.83
C PRO A 49 -9.58 -15.14 6.97
N LYS A 50 -10.54 -15.94 7.45
CA LYS A 50 -11.35 -15.64 8.64
C LYS A 50 -10.41 -15.62 9.85
N GLN A 51 -9.97 -14.42 10.23
CA GLN A 51 -9.10 -14.24 11.38
C GLN A 51 -9.92 -14.29 12.66
N ALA A 52 -9.45 -15.04 13.65
CA ALA A 52 -10.04 -15.07 14.98
C ALA A 52 -10.07 -13.65 15.54
N SER A 53 -11.28 -13.11 15.72
CA SER A 53 -11.54 -11.69 15.98
C SER A 53 -11.35 -11.32 17.46
N THR A 54 -10.43 -11.96 18.17
CA THR A 54 -10.14 -11.63 19.56
C THR A 54 -9.19 -10.43 19.59
N PRO A 55 -9.61 -9.26 20.11
CA PRO A 55 -8.73 -8.12 20.27
C PRO A 55 -7.72 -8.37 21.40
N ALA A 56 -6.51 -7.86 21.23
CA ALA A 56 -5.48 -7.79 22.27
C ALA A 56 -4.97 -6.34 22.39
N VAL A 57 -4.40 -5.97 23.54
CA VAL A 57 -3.80 -4.64 23.76
C VAL A 57 -2.30 -4.80 24.01
N VAL A 58 -1.50 -4.25 23.09
CA VAL A 58 -0.04 -4.38 23.12
C VAL A 58 0.61 -3.04 23.40
N VAL A 59 1.63 -3.03 24.26
CA VAL A 59 2.52 -1.88 24.43
C VAL A 59 3.65 -1.93 23.42
N LEU A 60 3.72 -0.95 22.52
CA LEU A 60 4.84 -0.78 21.60
C LEU A 60 5.46 0.60 21.82
N GLY A 61 6.72 0.62 22.26
CA GLY A 61 7.35 1.84 22.78
C GLY A 61 6.67 2.29 24.06
N SER A 62 6.11 3.51 24.06
CA SER A 62 5.37 4.06 25.22
C SER A 62 3.86 4.12 25.00
N LYS A 63 3.33 3.57 23.90
CA LYS A 63 1.91 3.65 23.54
C LYS A 63 1.26 2.27 23.50
N GLN A 64 -0.03 2.24 23.82
CA GLN A 64 -0.86 1.04 23.76
C GLN A 64 -1.63 1.02 22.45
N PHE A 65 -1.69 -0.14 21.81
CA PHE A 65 -2.42 -0.36 20.58
C PHE A 65 -3.39 -1.53 20.76
N VAL A 66 -4.63 -1.34 20.33
CA VAL A 66 -5.59 -2.44 20.17
C VAL A 66 -5.27 -3.11 18.83
N VAL A 67 -5.03 -4.42 18.86
CA VAL A 67 -4.62 -5.18 17.68
C VAL A 67 -5.52 -6.38 17.43
N LYS A 68 -5.70 -6.70 16.16
CA LYS A 68 -6.29 -7.96 15.69
C LYS A 68 -5.25 -8.78 14.92
N GLY A 69 -5.49 -10.08 14.79
CA GLY A 69 -4.68 -10.92 13.91
C GLY A 69 -4.63 -10.35 12.49
N GLY A 70 -3.44 -10.35 11.90
CA GLY A 70 -3.17 -9.92 10.53
C GLY A 70 -3.29 -8.42 10.28
N GLU A 71 -3.41 -7.60 11.33
CA GLU A 71 -3.46 -6.15 11.21
C GLU A 71 -2.05 -5.57 11.00
N GLU A 72 -1.96 -4.51 10.19
CA GLU A 72 -0.73 -3.74 10.00
C GLU A 72 -0.78 -2.46 10.82
N LEU A 73 0.26 -2.19 11.62
CA LEU A 73 0.35 -1.02 12.47
C LEU A 73 1.61 -0.21 12.16
N ILE A 74 1.47 1.11 12.21
CA ILE A 74 2.59 2.05 12.17
C ILE A 74 2.88 2.47 13.61
N VAL A 75 4.06 2.12 14.11
CA VAL A 75 4.47 2.36 15.48
C VAL A 75 5.76 3.16 15.56
N GLU A 76 6.13 3.58 16.77
CA GLU A 76 7.40 4.26 17.01
C GLU A 76 8.59 3.42 16.53
N LYS A 77 9.71 4.09 16.27
CA LYS A 77 10.90 3.41 15.76
C LYS A 77 11.39 2.35 16.75
N LEU A 78 11.38 1.09 16.31
CA LEU A 78 11.92 -0.04 17.06
C LEU A 78 13.40 -0.26 16.70
N SER A 79 14.15 -0.89 17.62
CA SER A 79 15.58 -1.22 17.43
C SER A 79 15.81 -2.57 16.74
N HIS A 80 14.76 -3.17 16.17
CA HIS A 80 14.81 -4.45 15.46
C HIS A 80 15.19 -4.26 13.99
N LYS A 81 15.71 -5.31 13.37
CA LYS A 81 16.01 -5.36 11.93
C LYS A 81 14.75 -5.68 11.14
N ASP A 82 14.81 -5.41 9.84
CA ASP A 82 13.70 -5.69 8.92
C ASP A 82 13.51 -7.20 8.78
N GLY A 83 12.27 -7.67 8.94
CA GLY A 83 11.93 -9.10 8.95
C GLY A 83 12.07 -9.78 10.31
N ASP A 84 12.54 -9.10 11.35
CA ASP A 84 12.62 -9.69 12.69
C ASP A 84 11.22 -10.00 13.24
N ILE A 85 11.11 -11.16 13.87
CA ILE A 85 9.92 -11.59 14.59
C ILE A 85 10.16 -11.34 16.08
N PHE A 86 9.24 -10.65 16.72
CA PHE A 86 9.28 -10.42 18.16
C PHE A 86 7.94 -10.78 18.79
N VAL A 87 8.01 -11.20 20.05
CA VAL A 87 6.85 -11.61 20.83
C VAL A 87 6.63 -10.59 21.94
N THR A 88 5.39 -10.13 22.08
CA THR A 88 4.96 -9.19 23.11
C THR A 88 3.81 -9.80 23.90
N GLU A 89 3.63 -9.36 25.14
CA GLU A 89 2.52 -9.80 25.97
C GLU A 89 1.34 -8.81 25.89
N ASP A 90 0.13 -9.35 25.87
CA ASP A 90 -1.12 -8.61 25.99
C ASP A 90 -1.32 -8.18 27.45
N ILE A 91 -1.61 -6.90 27.65
CA ILE A 91 -1.77 -6.31 28.99
C ILE A 91 -3.05 -6.82 29.67
N LEU A 92 -4.10 -7.12 28.89
CA LEU A 92 -5.41 -7.46 29.44
C LEU A 92 -5.47 -8.91 29.92
N HIS A 93 -5.01 -9.84 29.08
CA HIS A 93 -5.21 -11.27 29.30
C HIS A 93 -3.91 -12.08 29.39
N GLY A 94 -2.73 -11.43 29.32
CA GLY A 94 -1.43 -12.10 29.39
C GLY A 94 -1.13 -13.01 28.19
N LYS A 95 -1.86 -12.84 27.08
CA LYS A 95 -1.68 -13.60 25.84
C LYS A 95 -0.39 -13.22 25.14
N LYS A 96 0.23 -14.17 24.44
CA LYS A 96 1.42 -13.92 23.62
C LYS A 96 1.00 -13.46 22.24
N VAL A 97 1.42 -12.25 21.88
CA VAL A 97 1.21 -11.67 20.56
C VAL A 97 2.51 -11.75 19.77
N THR A 98 2.48 -12.43 18.63
CA THR A 98 3.64 -12.57 17.73
C THR A 98 3.53 -11.55 16.62
N CYS A 99 4.55 -10.72 16.47
CA CYS A 99 4.62 -9.63 15.51
C CYS A 99 5.83 -9.78 14.59
N THR A 100 5.67 -9.41 13.32
CA THR A 100 6.75 -9.37 12.33
C THR A 100 7.02 -7.92 11.93
N VAL A 101 8.29 -7.51 11.91
CA VAL A 101 8.70 -6.18 11.45
C VAL A 101 8.72 -6.14 9.93
N ALA A 102 7.83 -5.36 9.31
CA ALA A 102 7.80 -5.20 7.86
C ALA A 102 8.86 -4.22 7.35
N GLY A 103 9.23 -3.22 8.16
CA GLY A 103 10.36 -2.33 7.88
C GLY A 103 10.15 -0.86 8.31
N PRO A 104 11.11 0.04 8.03
CA PRO A 104 11.02 1.45 8.40
C PRO A 104 10.10 2.22 7.46
N VAL A 105 9.30 3.13 8.02
CA VAL A 105 8.42 4.03 7.27
C VAL A 105 8.67 5.47 7.72
N ALA A 106 8.81 6.39 6.77
CA ALA A 106 8.88 7.81 7.07
C ALA A 106 7.46 8.40 7.19
N GLY A 107 7.22 9.14 8.26
CA GLY A 107 5.99 9.89 8.47
C GLY A 107 5.80 11.05 7.49
N PRO A 108 4.62 11.69 7.53
CA PRO A 108 4.39 12.93 6.82
C PRO A 108 5.41 13.98 7.25
N LYS A 109 5.79 14.85 6.32
CA LYS A 109 6.69 15.97 6.62
C LYS A 109 5.93 16.97 7.49
N ILE A 110 6.50 17.30 8.64
CA ILE A 110 6.03 18.37 9.49
C ILE A 110 6.96 19.56 9.25
N ASP A 111 6.41 20.64 8.69
CA ASP A 111 7.14 21.88 8.47
C ASP A 111 7.10 22.74 9.73
N ILE A 112 8.28 23.02 10.27
CA ILE A 112 8.51 23.82 11.47
C ILE A 112 8.98 25.20 11.03
N LEU A 113 8.21 26.23 11.38
CA LEU A 113 8.56 27.64 11.20
C LEU A 113 8.89 28.26 12.55
N LYS A 114 10.13 28.69 12.75
CA LYS A 114 10.48 29.56 13.88
C LYS A 114 10.54 31.00 13.38
N PHE A 115 9.68 31.86 13.91
CA PHE A 115 9.61 33.28 13.55
C PHE A 115 9.68 34.14 14.82
N LYS A 116 10.42 35.25 14.75
CA LYS A 116 10.38 36.31 15.77
C LYS A 116 10.14 37.65 15.08
N ASN A 117 9.13 38.37 15.54
CA ASN A 117 8.74 39.64 14.95
C ASN A 117 9.86 40.69 15.06
N LYS A 118 9.98 41.56 14.05
CA LYS A 118 10.92 42.70 13.96
C LYS A 118 12.42 42.38 14.13
N THR A 119 12.79 41.11 14.27
CA THR A 119 14.20 40.67 14.40
C THR A 119 14.77 40.09 13.10
N ARG A 120 13.96 40.03 12.03
CA ARG A 120 14.28 39.32 10.77
C ARG A 120 14.67 37.85 10.97
N TYR A 121 14.32 37.27 12.11
CA TYR A 121 14.55 35.86 12.40
C TYR A 121 13.37 35.03 11.90
N LEU A 122 13.61 34.29 10.83
CA LEU A 122 12.69 33.32 10.24
C LEU A 122 13.50 32.09 9.84
N ARG A 123 13.15 30.93 10.38
CA ARG A 123 13.78 29.63 10.08
C ARG A 123 12.72 28.62 9.69
N HIS A 124 12.87 28.05 8.50
CA HIS A 124 12.09 26.91 8.05
C HIS A 124 12.93 25.64 8.23
N MET A 125 12.36 24.65 8.92
CA MET A 125 12.95 23.33 9.10
C MET A 125 11.89 22.29 8.80
N GLY A 126 12.27 21.15 8.22
CA GLY A 126 11.38 20.00 8.10
C GLY A 126 11.77 18.93 9.09
N HIS A 127 10.78 18.30 9.73
CA HIS A 127 10.98 17.03 10.43
C HIS A 127 10.17 15.95 9.75
N ARG A 128 10.77 14.77 9.58
CA ARG A 128 10.07 13.55 9.18
C ARG A 128 10.30 12.52 10.27
N GLN A 129 9.24 12.19 10.99
CA GLN A 129 9.33 11.18 12.02
C GLN A 129 9.60 9.82 11.39
N LYS A 130 10.53 9.06 11.97
CA LYS A 130 10.81 7.68 11.57
C LYS A 130 9.90 6.76 12.38
N TYR A 131 9.17 5.91 11.68
CA TYR A 131 8.29 4.89 12.24
C TYR A 131 8.74 3.51 11.78
N THR A 132 8.21 2.48 12.43
CA THR A 132 8.36 1.08 12.03
C THR A 132 6.97 0.53 11.69
N LYS A 133 6.86 -0.16 10.56
CA LYS A 133 5.65 -0.89 10.19
C LYS A 133 5.74 -2.31 10.74
N VAL A 134 4.72 -2.74 11.46
CA VAL A 134 4.62 -4.04 12.13
C VAL A 134 3.37 -4.76 11.66
N ILE A 135 3.47 -6.06 11.45
CA ILE A 135 2.36 -6.95 11.09
C ILE A 135 2.13 -7.92 12.24
N VAL A 136 0.90 -8.04 12.70
CA VAL A 136 0.54 -8.98 13.76
C VAL A 136 0.24 -10.35 13.13
N THR A 137 1.02 -11.37 13.46
CA THR A 137 0.88 -12.71 12.87
C THR A 137 -0.15 -13.56 13.63
N SER A 138 -0.01 -13.65 14.95
CA SER A 138 -0.85 -14.51 15.79
C SER A 138 -0.98 -13.99 17.22
N ILE A 139 -2.14 -14.25 17.82
CA ILE A 139 -2.43 -14.00 19.23
C ILE A 139 -2.72 -15.37 19.85
N ALA A 140 -1.91 -15.79 20.83
CA ALA A 140 -1.99 -17.10 21.50
C ALA A 140 -2.21 -16.94 23.00
#